data_AF-A0A010SNC4-F1
#
_entry.id   AF-A0A010SNC4-F1
#
_cell.length_a   1.000
_cell.length_b   1.000
_cell.length_c   1.000
_cell.angle_alpha   90.00
_cell.angle_beta   90.00
_cell.angle_gamma   90.00
#
_symmetry.space_group_name_H-M   'P 1'
#
loop_
_entity.id
_entity.type
_entity.pdbx_description
1 polymer ?
#
loop_
_entity_poly.entity_id
_entity_poly.type
_entity_poly.pdbx_seq_one_letter_code
_entity_poly.pdbx_strand_id
1 'polypeptide(L)'
;MNGDEYERAAEAEAEVLQMIREMEHPHLIKAIAYYKRGDRYFIIFPWAGGGNLRDYWGREPHKLDENFVGWAIGQLCGLASAMKKLHSAKDSACRHGDLKPENILCFEDARSIDSPSQPLLVIADVGLAKVHTLATEMRNEATRTMNGTVIRKASFLGDSDFPHSIDTYVRGMKIELYQDLYQKYSGLALSSIGDRPIAIRGLEARLIRTFKTVGSHGVFDTFFHRCLLWKKASRSLGRIDSELLRGVYVPSWSWMAYDGEIKYLNVPYNKYSWEGDIISPFRTWLSQSIKERGEEEAACVIKAPVWAFRAPKNLQLELDNPDRKLSNINCVIVASKKDLQGDPQQSHYIIVVHSVAIDGPGEVYERVGVAEVRRNQIAFNEGSHSGILR
;
A
#
# COMPACT_ATOMS: atom_id res chain seq x y z
N MET A 1 13.82 31.31 -10.12
CA MET A 1 12.82 32.28 -10.60
C MET A 1 13.50 33.60 -10.81
N ASN A 2 13.36 34.20 -11.99
CA ASN A 2 13.69 35.62 -12.18
C ASN A 2 12.63 36.51 -11.51
N GLY A 3 12.92 37.79 -11.28
CA GLY A 3 12.01 38.74 -10.62
C GLY A 3 10.60 38.78 -11.24
N ASP A 4 10.52 38.81 -12.57
CA ASP A 4 9.25 38.84 -13.32
C ASP A 4 8.43 37.54 -13.23
N GLU A 5 9.07 36.40 -12.94
CA GLU A 5 8.36 35.14 -12.68
C GLU A 5 7.80 35.09 -11.27
N TYR A 6 8.53 35.65 -10.30
CA TYR A 6 8.11 35.73 -8.91
C TYR A 6 6.92 36.68 -8.73
N GLU A 7 6.97 37.85 -9.37
CA GLU A 7 5.85 38.82 -9.37
C GLU A 7 4.59 38.21 -9.97
N ARG A 8 4.67 37.57 -11.14
CA ARG A 8 3.53 36.89 -11.77
C ARG A 8 2.96 35.76 -10.91
N ALA A 9 3.81 34.99 -10.22
CA ALA A 9 3.35 33.93 -9.34
C ALA A 9 2.62 34.48 -8.10
N ALA A 10 3.14 35.54 -7.48
CA ALA A 10 2.54 36.18 -6.33
C ALA A 10 1.21 36.86 -6.66
N GLU A 11 1.08 37.47 -7.84
CA GLU A 11 -0.17 38.07 -8.32
C GLU A 11 -1.22 37.00 -8.62
N ALA A 12 -0.85 35.91 -9.30
CA ALA A 12 -1.75 34.79 -9.54
C ALA A 12 -2.26 34.14 -8.24
N GLU A 13 -1.38 34.01 -7.23
CA GLU A 13 -1.77 33.53 -5.90
C GLU A 13 -2.75 34.49 -5.19
N ALA A 14 -2.52 35.81 -5.29
CA ALA A 14 -3.42 36.80 -4.72
C ALA A 14 -4.83 36.76 -5.37
N GLU A 15 -4.91 36.58 -6.70
CA GLU A 15 -6.20 36.44 -7.42
C GLU A 15 -6.98 35.21 -6.96
N VAL A 16 -6.32 34.06 -6.83
CA VAL A 16 -6.94 32.82 -6.31
C VAL A 16 -7.45 33.02 -4.89
N LEU A 17 -6.66 33.66 -4.03
CA LEU A 17 -7.05 33.92 -2.64
C LEU A 17 -8.21 34.92 -2.54
N GLN A 18 -8.29 35.88 -3.47
CA GLN A 18 -9.43 36.78 -3.56
C GLN A 18 -10.70 36.03 -3.95
N MET A 19 -10.63 35.16 -4.95
CA MET A 19 -11.73 34.27 -5.33
C MET A 19 -12.20 33.40 -4.15
N ILE A 20 -11.26 32.80 -3.41
CA ILE A 20 -11.57 31.95 -2.25
C ILE A 20 -12.16 32.77 -1.09
N ARG A 21 -11.72 34.01 -0.90
CA ARG A 21 -12.29 34.91 0.11
C ARG A 21 -13.78 35.18 -0.14
N GLU A 22 -14.17 35.30 -1.41
CA GLU A 22 -15.58 35.43 -1.82
C GLU A 22 -16.36 34.11 -1.65
N MET A 23 -15.68 32.96 -1.60
CA MET A 23 -16.31 31.68 -1.29
C MET A 23 -16.54 31.53 0.22
N GLU A 24 -17.78 31.70 0.66
CA GLU A 24 -18.12 31.43 2.06
C GLU A 24 -18.10 29.94 2.37
N HIS A 25 -17.03 29.44 2.99
CA HIS A 25 -16.97 28.08 3.53
C HIS A 25 -16.07 27.99 4.77
N PRO A 26 -16.51 27.32 5.86
CA PRO A 26 -15.73 27.25 7.12
C PRO A 26 -14.43 26.45 6.99
N HIS A 27 -14.37 25.47 6.09
CA HIS A 27 -13.19 24.63 5.86
C HIS A 27 -12.24 25.16 4.76
N LEU A 28 -12.37 26.42 4.33
CA LEU A 28 -11.43 27.06 3.39
C LEU A 28 -10.74 28.24 4.09
N ILE A 29 -9.41 28.32 3.96
CA ILE A 29 -8.66 29.44 4.52
C ILE A 29 -9.06 30.74 3.82
N LYS A 30 -9.27 31.80 4.61
CA LYS A 30 -9.56 33.14 4.08
C LYS A 30 -8.39 34.06 4.35
N ALA A 31 -7.77 34.57 3.30
CA ALA A 31 -6.76 35.62 3.45
C ALA A 31 -7.42 36.89 4.02
N ILE A 32 -6.81 37.45 5.07
CA ILE A 32 -7.22 38.71 5.71
C ILE A 32 -6.89 39.88 4.79
N ALA A 33 -5.67 39.89 4.24
CA ALA A 33 -5.17 40.91 3.34
C ALA A 33 -4.02 40.38 2.49
N TYR A 34 -3.79 41.03 1.35
CA TYR A 34 -2.58 40.89 0.53
C TYR A 34 -2.08 42.29 0.21
N TYR A 35 -0.77 42.51 0.24
CA TYR A 35 -0.18 43.81 -0.12
C TYR A 35 1.27 43.66 -0.61
N LYS A 36 1.71 44.62 -1.43
CA LYS A 36 3.08 44.74 -1.92
C LYS A 36 3.80 45.88 -1.20
N ARG A 37 5.04 45.65 -0.77
CA ARG A 37 5.92 46.69 -0.19
C ARG A 37 7.33 46.56 -0.76
N GLY A 38 7.65 47.46 -1.70
CA GLY A 38 8.84 47.31 -2.55
C GLY A 38 8.70 46.07 -3.44
N ASP A 39 9.74 45.26 -3.51
CA ASP A 39 9.76 44.02 -4.32
C ASP A 39 9.26 42.79 -3.55
N ARG A 40 8.59 42.99 -2.41
CA ARG A 40 8.07 41.90 -1.57
C ARG A 40 6.55 41.88 -1.52
N TYR A 41 5.99 40.69 -1.65
CA TYR A 41 4.58 40.40 -1.54
C TYR A 41 4.29 39.78 -0.18
N PHE A 42 3.22 40.23 0.47
CA PHE A 42 2.79 39.76 1.77
C PHE A 42 1.34 39.33 1.69
N ILE A 43 1.05 38.14 2.21
CA ILE A 43 -0.31 37.64 2.38
C ILE A 43 -0.50 37.34 3.87
N ILE A 44 -1.57 37.87 4.44
CA ILE A 44 -1.89 37.74 5.87
C ILE A 44 -3.03 36.74 6.00
N PHE A 45 -2.81 35.71 6.83
CA PHE A 45 -3.80 34.69 7.17
C PHE A 45 -4.17 34.72 8.65
N PRO A 46 -5.35 34.20 9.02
CA PRO A 46 -5.66 33.87 10.41
C PRO A 46 -4.63 32.88 10.96
N TRP A 47 -4.22 33.08 12.21
CA TRP A 47 -3.29 32.18 12.88
C TRP A 47 -3.98 30.89 13.32
N ALA A 48 -3.45 29.74 12.90
CA ALA A 48 -3.93 28.42 13.29
C ALA A 48 -3.18 27.91 14.53
N GLY A 49 -3.70 28.19 15.72
CA GLY A 49 -3.08 27.81 16.99
C GLY A 49 -2.82 26.30 17.16
N GLY A 50 -3.66 25.46 16.54
CA GLY A 50 -3.54 24.00 16.59
C GLY A 50 -2.49 23.39 15.67
N GLY A 51 -1.81 24.20 14.83
CA GLY A 51 -0.84 23.72 13.84
C GLY A 51 -1.50 23.11 12.60
N ASN A 52 -0.88 22.06 12.03
CA ASN A 52 -1.42 21.33 10.88
C ASN A 52 -1.90 19.92 11.27
N LEU A 53 -2.67 19.31 10.38
CA LEU A 53 -3.32 18.02 10.60
C LEU A 53 -2.32 16.87 10.74
N ARG A 54 -1.17 16.95 10.08
CA ARG A 54 -0.09 15.95 10.23
C ARG A 54 0.40 15.89 11.67
N ASP A 55 0.72 17.05 12.23
CA ASP A 55 1.22 17.17 13.58
C ASP A 55 0.13 16.89 14.61
N TYR A 56 -1.13 17.25 14.30
CA TYR A 56 -2.27 16.92 15.14
C TYR A 56 -2.47 15.40 15.28
N TRP A 57 -2.52 14.66 14.16
CA TRP A 57 -2.68 13.20 14.17
C TRP A 57 -1.40 12.44 14.56
N GLY A 58 -0.24 13.08 14.50
CA GLY A 58 1.03 12.49 14.94
C GLY A 58 1.26 12.52 16.46
N ARG A 59 0.36 13.15 17.23
CA ARG A 59 0.37 13.14 18.71
C ARG A 59 -0.05 11.77 19.25
N GLU A 60 -0.11 11.62 20.57
CA GLU A 60 -0.54 10.38 21.21
C GLU A 60 -1.86 9.84 20.61
N PRO A 61 -2.01 8.50 20.48
CA PRO A 61 -3.16 7.91 19.82
C PRO A 61 -4.48 8.39 20.45
N HIS A 62 -5.30 9.07 19.65
CA HIS A 62 -6.63 9.46 20.10
C HIS A 62 -7.45 8.22 20.42
N LYS A 63 -8.16 8.23 21.55
CA LYS A 63 -9.11 7.17 21.88
C LYS A 63 -10.19 7.13 20.79
N LEU A 64 -10.35 5.98 20.14
CA LEU A 64 -11.35 5.76 19.09
C LEU A 64 -12.75 5.57 19.71
N ASP A 65 -13.27 6.60 20.36
CA ASP A 65 -14.64 6.63 20.85
C ASP A 65 -15.61 7.25 19.83
N GLU A 66 -16.90 7.11 20.11
CA GLU A 66 -17.99 7.60 19.24
C GLU A 66 -17.87 9.10 18.94
N ASN A 67 -17.44 9.90 19.93
CA ASN A 67 -17.28 11.34 19.80
C ASN A 67 -16.13 11.69 18.85
N PHE A 68 -14.97 11.04 19.00
CA PHE A 68 -13.83 11.25 18.11
C PHE A 68 -14.13 10.81 16.68
N VAL A 69 -14.75 9.65 16.50
CA VAL A 69 -15.14 9.14 15.18
C VAL A 69 -16.17 10.06 14.52
N GLY A 70 -17.20 10.48 15.26
CA GLY A 70 -18.22 11.42 14.78
C GLY A 70 -17.62 12.76 14.35
N TRP A 71 -16.70 13.33 15.14
CA TRP A 71 -15.98 14.54 14.76
C TRP A 71 -15.12 14.33 13.52
N ALA A 72 -14.30 13.27 13.46
CA ALA A 72 -13.39 13.03 12.35
C ALA A 72 -14.16 12.89 11.03
N ILE A 73 -15.27 12.15 11.02
CA ILE A 73 -16.16 12.03 9.86
C ILE A 73 -16.78 13.39 9.53
N GLY A 74 -17.24 14.14 10.53
CA GLY A 74 -17.77 15.50 10.34
C GLY A 74 -16.77 16.44 9.67
N GLN A 75 -15.51 16.43 10.10
CA GLN A 75 -14.44 17.22 9.48
C GLN A 75 -14.16 16.77 8.04
N LEU A 76 -14.08 15.46 7.77
CA LEU A 76 -13.87 14.95 6.41
C LEU A 76 -15.01 15.33 5.47
N CYS A 77 -16.26 15.28 5.92
CA CYS A 77 -17.42 15.76 5.18
C CYS A 77 -17.30 17.26 4.89
N GLY A 78 -16.88 18.06 5.87
CA GLY A 78 -16.64 19.48 5.72
C GLY A 78 -15.53 19.82 4.70
N LEU A 79 -14.40 19.12 4.78
CA LEU A 79 -13.29 19.26 3.82
C LEU A 79 -13.74 18.86 2.40
N ALA A 80 -14.50 17.77 2.25
CA ALA A 80 -15.05 17.35 0.96
C ALA A 80 -16.05 18.38 0.39
N SER A 81 -16.88 18.99 1.24
CA SER A 81 -17.79 20.08 0.87
C SER A 81 -17.02 21.31 0.38
N ALA A 82 -15.94 21.69 1.07
CA ALA A 82 -15.05 22.78 0.66
C ALA A 82 -14.47 22.53 -0.73
N MET A 83 -13.94 21.33 -0.96
CA MET A 83 -13.37 20.94 -2.25
C MET A 83 -14.42 20.95 -3.37
N LYS A 84 -15.63 20.45 -3.09
CA LYS A 84 -16.74 20.51 -4.05
C LYS A 84 -17.07 21.95 -4.44
N LYS A 85 -17.07 22.87 -3.48
CA LYS A 85 -17.33 24.29 -3.73
C LYS A 85 -16.20 24.92 -4.55
N LEU A 86 -14.94 24.63 -4.23
CA LEU A 86 -13.76 25.09 -4.98
C LEU A 86 -13.79 24.62 -6.44
N HIS A 87 -14.16 23.36 -6.68
CA HIS A 87 -14.30 22.79 -8.02
C HIS A 87 -15.47 23.37 -8.83
N SER A 88 -16.48 23.93 -8.14
CA SER A 88 -17.71 24.43 -8.74
C SER A 88 -17.75 25.96 -8.84
N ALA A 89 -16.64 26.64 -8.57
CA ALA A 89 -16.55 28.09 -8.66
C ALA A 89 -16.85 28.58 -10.09
N LYS A 90 -17.68 29.61 -10.22
CA LYS A 90 -18.13 30.14 -11.52
C LYS A 90 -16.93 30.57 -12.36
N ASP A 91 -17.01 30.26 -13.66
CA ASP A 91 -16.05 30.61 -14.72
C ASP A 91 -14.65 29.98 -14.62
N SER A 92 -14.37 29.19 -13.56
CA SER A 92 -13.14 28.41 -13.49
C SER A 92 -13.16 27.31 -12.44
N ALA A 93 -12.99 26.06 -12.87
CA ALA A 93 -12.81 24.94 -11.95
C ALA A 93 -11.43 25.06 -11.29
N CYS A 94 -11.39 25.56 -10.06
CA CYS A 94 -10.15 25.72 -9.30
C CYS A 94 -9.78 24.38 -8.65
N ARG A 95 -8.59 23.86 -8.95
CA ARG A 95 -8.05 22.65 -8.31
C ARG A 95 -6.97 23.04 -7.33
N HIS A 96 -7.04 22.56 -6.09
CA HIS A 96 -6.03 22.84 -5.07
C HIS A 96 -4.61 22.41 -5.47
N GLY A 97 -4.46 21.21 -6.04
CA GLY A 97 -3.19 20.74 -6.60
C GLY A 97 -2.14 20.19 -5.60
N ASP A 98 -2.29 20.41 -4.29
CA ASP A 98 -1.36 19.93 -3.25
C ASP A 98 -2.07 19.70 -1.91
N LEU A 99 -3.24 19.05 -1.93
CA LEU A 99 -3.97 18.72 -0.72
C LEU A 99 -3.25 17.60 0.04
N LYS A 100 -2.71 17.93 1.22
CA LYS A 100 -1.96 17.02 2.09
C LYS A 100 -2.20 17.40 3.57
N PRO A 101 -1.95 16.51 4.54
CA PRO A 101 -2.17 16.82 5.96
C PRO A 101 -1.42 18.07 6.45
N GLU A 102 -0.26 18.38 5.88
CA GLU A 102 0.51 19.59 6.17
C GLU A 102 -0.21 20.87 5.72
N ASN A 103 -1.07 20.77 4.70
CA ASN A 103 -1.83 21.88 4.12
C ASN A 103 -3.26 21.95 4.67
N ILE A 104 -3.58 21.19 5.71
CA ILE A 104 -4.84 21.30 6.45
C ILE A 104 -4.51 21.83 7.84
N LEU A 105 -4.95 23.04 8.13
CA LEU A 105 -4.68 23.74 9.37
C LEU A 105 -5.74 23.43 10.43
N CYS A 106 -5.32 23.34 11.69
CA CYS A 106 -6.18 23.08 12.83
C CYS A 106 -6.47 24.39 13.57
N PHE A 107 -7.72 24.86 13.50
CA PHE A 107 -8.20 26.02 14.22
C PHE A 107 -8.94 25.58 15.48
N GLU A 108 -8.52 26.09 16.63
CA GLU A 108 -9.19 25.83 17.91
C GLU A 108 -10.55 26.55 17.93
N ASP A 109 -11.58 25.88 18.49
CA ASP A 109 -12.89 26.52 18.66
C ASP A 109 -12.84 27.41 19.91
N ALA A 110 -12.86 28.73 19.72
CA ALA A 110 -12.88 29.70 20.81
C ALA A 110 -14.18 29.65 21.66
N ARG A 111 -15.14 28.78 21.33
CA ARG A 111 -16.47 28.73 21.98
C ARG A 111 -16.61 27.70 23.09
N SER A 112 -15.63 26.83 23.36
CA SER A 112 -15.73 25.87 24.47
C SER A 112 -14.63 26.09 25.50
N ILE A 113 -15.01 26.75 26.59
CA ILE A 113 -14.12 27.03 27.74
C ILE A 113 -13.92 25.77 28.61
N ASP A 114 -14.77 24.74 28.49
CA ASP A 114 -14.88 23.64 29.46
C ASP A 114 -14.42 22.26 28.95
N SER A 115 -13.85 22.13 27.75
CA SER A 115 -13.22 20.89 27.26
C SER A 115 -12.26 21.18 26.10
N PRO A 116 -11.20 20.38 25.88
CA PRO A 116 -10.36 20.52 24.70
C PRO A 116 -11.21 20.22 23.46
N SER A 117 -11.76 21.26 22.83
CA SER A 117 -12.50 21.12 21.58
C SER A 117 -11.58 20.53 20.53
N GLN A 118 -12.04 19.46 19.89
CA GLN A 118 -11.40 18.97 18.69
C GLN A 118 -11.40 20.12 17.64
N PRO A 119 -10.29 20.35 16.93
CA PRO A 119 -10.13 21.54 16.10
C PRO A 119 -11.05 21.49 14.86
N LEU A 120 -11.32 22.67 14.31
CA LEU A 120 -11.84 22.83 12.96
C LEU A 120 -10.70 22.67 11.96
N LEU A 121 -10.86 21.77 10.99
CA LEU A 121 -9.89 21.53 9.92
C LEU A 121 -10.14 22.47 8.76
N VAL A 122 -9.14 23.26 8.37
CA VAL A 122 -9.27 24.28 7.32
C VAL A 122 -8.22 24.04 6.25
N ILE A 123 -8.65 23.91 5.01
CA ILE A 123 -7.77 23.73 3.85
C ILE A 123 -7.00 25.03 3.61
N ALA A 124 -5.68 24.95 3.51
CA ALA A 124 -4.75 26.04 3.27
C ALA A 124 -3.79 25.72 2.11
N ASP A 125 -2.91 26.67 1.78
CA ASP A 125 -1.89 26.51 0.71
C ASP A 125 -2.50 26.21 -0.68
N VAL A 126 -3.52 27.00 -1.02
CA VAL A 126 -4.14 27.08 -2.34
C VAL A 126 -3.33 27.93 -3.32
N GLY A 127 -2.12 28.38 -2.96
CA GLY A 127 -1.25 29.19 -3.83
C GLY A 127 -0.70 28.43 -5.04
N LEU A 128 -0.78 27.11 -5.04
CA LEU A 128 -0.53 26.24 -6.20
C LEU A 128 -1.80 25.93 -7.00
N ALA A 129 -2.95 26.47 -6.59
CA ALA A 129 -4.22 26.14 -7.22
C ALA A 129 -4.30 26.76 -8.61
N LYS A 130 -4.65 25.93 -9.60
CA LYS A 130 -4.80 26.38 -10.98
C LYS A 130 -6.26 26.64 -11.29
N VAL A 131 -6.50 27.86 -11.73
CA VAL A 131 -7.77 28.34 -12.28
C VAL A 131 -7.87 27.82 -13.73
N HIS A 132 -8.88 27.00 -14.02
CA HIS A 132 -9.06 26.46 -15.35
C HIS A 132 -10.43 26.82 -15.94
N THR A 133 -10.43 27.47 -17.09
CA THR A 133 -11.63 27.91 -17.83
C THR A 133 -12.33 26.80 -18.62
N LEU A 134 -11.75 25.59 -18.74
CA LEU A 134 -12.31 24.47 -19.51
C LEU A 134 -12.42 23.17 -18.69
N ALA A 135 -13.55 22.47 -18.85
CA ALA A 135 -13.81 21.16 -18.26
C ALA A 135 -12.74 20.12 -18.64
N THR A 136 -12.37 19.26 -17.68
CA THR A 136 -11.27 18.27 -17.80
C THR A 136 -11.43 17.34 -19.01
N GLU A 137 -12.66 16.96 -19.34
CA GLU A 137 -13.01 15.99 -20.39
C GLU A 137 -12.75 16.53 -21.81
N MET A 138 -12.64 17.85 -21.99
CA MET A 138 -12.48 18.48 -23.32
C MET A 138 -11.03 18.88 -23.66
N ARG A 139 -10.03 18.35 -22.94
CA ARG A 139 -8.62 18.73 -23.13
C ARG A 139 -7.89 17.75 -24.05
N ASN A 140 -7.21 18.26 -25.07
CA ASN A 140 -6.28 17.50 -25.93
C ASN A 140 -4.84 17.42 -25.36
N GLU A 141 -4.55 18.12 -24.26
CA GLU A 141 -3.22 18.14 -23.63
C GLU A 141 -3.27 17.73 -22.16
N ALA A 142 -2.30 16.90 -21.74
CA ALA A 142 -2.16 16.44 -20.36
C ALA A 142 -1.84 17.61 -19.42
N THR A 143 -2.49 17.64 -18.25
CA THR A 143 -2.24 18.65 -17.22
C THR A 143 -0.82 18.46 -16.63
N ARG A 144 0.11 19.36 -16.94
CA ARG A 144 1.48 19.34 -16.39
C ARG A 144 1.52 20.07 -15.04
N THR A 145 1.66 19.32 -13.95
CA THR A 145 1.95 19.84 -12.60
C THR A 145 3.42 19.54 -12.30
N MET A 146 4.29 20.56 -12.30
CA MET A 146 5.74 20.36 -12.09
C MET A 146 6.18 20.47 -10.62
N ASN A 147 5.33 20.95 -9.71
CA ASN A 147 5.75 21.36 -8.35
C ASN A 147 5.05 20.63 -7.19
N GLY A 148 4.49 19.43 -7.40
CA GLY A 148 4.01 18.59 -6.30
C GLY A 148 5.15 17.78 -5.68
N THR A 149 5.12 17.55 -4.37
CA THR A 149 6.06 16.59 -3.75
C THR A 149 5.76 15.20 -4.30
N VAL A 150 6.65 14.66 -5.17
CA VAL A 150 6.44 13.34 -5.79
C VAL A 150 6.74 12.23 -4.78
N ILE A 151 5.77 11.96 -3.90
CA ILE A 151 5.75 10.73 -3.13
C ILE A 151 5.03 9.69 -4.00
N ARG A 152 5.77 8.82 -4.71
CA ARG A 152 5.18 7.78 -5.59
C ARG A 152 4.09 6.95 -4.90
N LYS A 153 4.24 6.69 -3.60
CA LYS A 153 3.23 6.00 -2.78
C LYS A 153 1.95 6.82 -2.57
N ALA A 154 2.08 8.13 -2.42
CA ALA A 154 0.93 9.03 -2.26
C ALA A 154 0.23 9.29 -3.60
N SER A 155 0.96 9.32 -4.72
CA SER A 155 0.34 9.47 -6.05
C SER A 155 -0.62 8.33 -6.38
N PHE A 156 -0.39 7.13 -5.85
CA PHE A 156 -1.32 6.00 -6.00
C PHE A 156 -2.60 6.18 -5.18
N LEU A 157 -2.48 6.58 -3.92
CA LEU A 157 -3.63 6.74 -3.02
C LEU A 157 -4.46 8.00 -3.34
N GLY A 158 -3.83 8.99 -3.97
CA GLY A 158 -4.47 10.22 -4.42
C GLY A 158 -4.92 10.19 -5.89
N ASP A 159 -4.82 9.05 -6.57
CA ASP A 159 -5.29 8.92 -7.95
C ASP A 159 -6.81 8.93 -8.00
N SER A 160 -7.38 10.07 -8.38
CA SER A 160 -8.84 10.27 -8.45
C SER A 160 -9.52 9.45 -9.55
N ASP A 161 -8.76 8.97 -10.53
CA ASP A 161 -9.27 8.15 -11.64
C ASP A 161 -9.00 6.64 -11.40
N PHE A 162 -8.42 6.28 -10.26
CA PHE A 162 -8.35 4.88 -9.85
C PHE A 162 -9.77 4.34 -9.57
N PRO A 163 -10.13 3.14 -10.07
CA PRO A 163 -9.28 2.11 -10.66
C PRO A 163 -9.12 2.16 -12.19
N HIS A 164 -9.70 3.13 -12.89
CA HIS A 164 -9.69 3.22 -14.36
C HIS A 164 -8.31 3.56 -14.92
N SER A 165 -7.55 4.39 -14.20
CA SER A 165 -6.17 4.76 -14.54
C SER A 165 -5.17 3.60 -14.53
N ILE A 166 -5.52 2.42 -13.98
CA ILE A 166 -4.57 1.31 -13.78
C ILE A 166 -3.94 0.79 -15.08
N ASP A 167 -4.65 0.92 -16.21
CA ASP A 167 -4.12 0.47 -17.50
C ASP A 167 -2.95 1.35 -17.97
N THR A 168 -2.81 2.57 -17.44
CA THR A 168 -1.64 3.45 -17.67
C THR A 168 -0.43 3.06 -16.82
N TYR A 169 -0.62 2.27 -15.76
CA TYR A 169 0.46 1.92 -14.84
C TYR A 169 1.34 0.84 -15.47
N VAL A 170 2.64 1.08 -15.53
CA VAL A 170 3.61 0.04 -15.90
C VAL A 170 3.64 -1.07 -14.86
N ARG A 171 4.08 -2.27 -15.25
CA ARG A 171 4.10 -3.47 -14.38
C ARG A 171 4.73 -3.21 -13.00
N GLY A 172 5.82 -2.44 -12.94
CA GLY A 172 6.49 -2.06 -11.69
C GLY A 172 5.58 -1.28 -10.74
N MET A 173 4.81 -0.32 -11.25
CA MET A 173 3.88 0.49 -10.46
C MET A 173 2.74 -0.35 -9.88
N LYS A 174 2.20 -1.30 -10.67
CA LYS A 174 1.18 -2.25 -10.18
C LYS A 174 1.71 -3.10 -9.02
N ILE A 175 2.99 -3.52 -9.10
CA ILE A 175 3.67 -4.27 -8.04
C ILE A 175 3.82 -3.41 -6.78
N GLU A 176 4.34 -2.20 -6.93
CA GLU A 176 4.50 -1.27 -5.80
C GLU A 176 3.15 -0.97 -5.12
N LEU A 177 2.08 -0.80 -5.89
CA LEU A 177 0.73 -0.55 -5.39
C LEU A 177 0.25 -1.65 -4.45
N TYR A 178 0.22 -2.91 -4.91
CA TYR A 178 -0.32 -3.98 -4.06
C TYR A 178 0.61 -4.27 -2.88
N GLN A 179 1.93 -4.18 -3.06
CA GLN A 179 2.89 -4.41 -1.99
C GLN A 179 2.72 -3.38 -0.89
N ASP A 180 2.56 -2.10 -1.24
CA ASP A 180 2.33 -1.03 -0.26
C ASP A 180 1.00 -1.21 0.49
N LEU A 181 -0.07 -1.55 -0.24
CA LEU A 181 -1.37 -1.83 0.35
C LEU A 181 -1.32 -3.02 1.32
N TYR A 182 -0.78 -4.16 0.90
CA TYR A 182 -0.73 -5.36 1.74
C TYR A 182 0.21 -5.22 2.93
N GLN A 183 1.34 -4.53 2.79
CA GLN A 183 2.19 -4.19 3.94
C GLN A 183 1.43 -3.33 4.96
N LYS A 184 0.81 -2.23 4.51
CA LYS A 184 0.01 -1.35 5.39
C LYS A 184 -1.11 -2.11 6.09
N TYR A 185 -1.88 -2.90 5.34
CA TYR A 185 -2.98 -3.68 5.90
C TYR A 185 -2.50 -4.76 6.87
N SER A 186 -1.34 -5.39 6.63
CA SER A 186 -0.79 -6.39 7.54
C SER A 186 -0.41 -5.81 8.91
N GLY A 187 0.00 -4.54 8.96
CA GLY A 187 0.34 -3.83 10.18
C GLY A 187 -0.83 -3.20 10.92
N LEU A 188 -2.07 -3.30 10.41
CA LEU A 188 -3.24 -2.78 11.12
C LEU A 188 -3.57 -3.62 12.34
N ALA A 189 -3.78 -2.95 13.47
CA ALA A 189 -4.34 -3.58 14.67
C ALA A 189 -5.83 -3.85 14.46
N LEU A 190 -6.19 -5.13 14.33
CA LEU A 190 -7.58 -5.56 14.27
C LEU A 190 -8.09 -5.89 15.67
N SER A 191 -9.34 -5.55 15.98
CA SER A 191 -9.97 -5.92 17.26
C SER A 191 -10.00 -7.43 17.49
N SER A 192 -10.13 -8.20 16.42
CA SER A 192 -10.01 -9.66 16.41
C SER A 192 -9.09 -10.06 15.26
N ILE A 193 -7.98 -10.71 15.60
CA ILE A 193 -6.96 -11.11 14.64
C ILE A 193 -7.47 -12.13 13.61
N GLY A 194 -8.41 -13.00 14.03
CA GLY A 194 -9.04 -14.00 13.16
C GLY A 194 -9.86 -13.42 12.02
N ASP A 195 -10.29 -12.16 12.12
CA ASP A 195 -11.08 -11.50 11.08
C ASP A 195 -10.19 -10.96 9.93
N ARG A 196 -8.86 -11.08 10.02
CA ARG A 196 -7.91 -10.55 9.03
C ARG A 196 -8.21 -10.97 7.58
N PRO A 197 -8.42 -12.27 7.25
CA PRO A 197 -8.70 -12.68 5.87
C PRO A 197 -10.03 -12.10 5.35
N ILE A 198 -10.97 -11.84 6.24
CA ILE A 198 -12.28 -11.27 5.91
C ILE A 198 -12.15 -9.75 5.69
N ALA A 199 -11.44 -9.06 6.57
CA ALA A 199 -11.23 -7.61 6.52
C ALA A 199 -10.59 -7.15 5.21
N ILE A 200 -9.66 -7.93 4.67
CA ILE A 200 -8.95 -7.60 3.42
C ILE A 200 -9.67 -8.09 2.14
N ARG A 201 -10.64 -9.01 2.26
CA ARG A 201 -11.31 -9.64 1.11
C ARG A 201 -11.87 -8.61 0.12
N GLY A 202 -12.46 -7.53 0.60
CA GLY A 202 -13.01 -6.47 -0.24
C GLY A 202 -11.93 -5.73 -1.05
N LEU A 203 -10.75 -5.50 -0.46
CA LEU A 203 -9.60 -4.91 -1.15
C LEU A 203 -9.04 -5.89 -2.18
N GLU A 204 -8.81 -7.14 -1.79
CA GLU A 204 -8.29 -8.20 -2.67
C GLU A 204 -9.19 -8.38 -3.90
N ALA A 205 -10.51 -8.52 -3.72
CA ALA A 205 -11.45 -8.68 -4.81
C ALA A 205 -11.41 -7.51 -5.81
N ARG A 206 -11.22 -6.28 -5.31
CA ARG A 206 -11.05 -5.10 -6.18
C ARG A 206 -9.72 -5.15 -6.93
N LEU A 207 -8.61 -5.48 -6.27
CA LEU A 207 -7.31 -5.62 -6.91
C LEU A 207 -7.30 -6.70 -7.99
N ILE A 208 -7.94 -7.85 -7.74
CA ILE A 208 -8.10 -8.95 -8.72
C ILE A 208 -8.78 -8.43 -10.00
N ARG A 209 -9.93 -7.76 -9.84
CA ARG A 209 -10.69 -7.17 -10.96
C ARG A 209 -9.87 -6.09 -11.69
N THR A 210 -9.24 -5.20 -10.94
CA THR A 210 -8.46 -4.08 -11.47
C THR A 210 -7.22 -4.56 -12.24
N PHE A 211 -6.53 -5.59 -11.75
CA PHE A 211 -5.38 -6.17 -12.45
C PHE A 211 -5.75 -7.18 -13.53
N LYS A 212 -7.06 -7.48 -13.71
CA LYS A 212 -7.56 -8.48 -14.67
C LYS A 212 -6.84 -9.83 -14.48
N THR A 213 -6.71 -10.25 -13.23
CA THR A 213 -5.95 -11.45 -12.81
C THR A 213 -6.84 -12.40 -12.02
N VAL A 214 -6.31 -13.56 -11.64
CA VAL A 214 -6.91 -14.46 -10.65
C VAL A 214 -6.00 -14.52 -9.41
N GLY A 215 -6.58 -14.80 -8.26
CA GLY A 215 -5.81 -14.81 -7.02
C GLY A 215 -6.69 -15.00 -5.79
N SER A 216 -6.03 -15.25 -4.67
CA SER A 216 -6.63 -15.30 -3.33
C SER A 216 -5.52 -15.27 -2.28
N HIS A 217 -5.90 -15.07 -1.01
CA HIS A 217 -5.01 -15.09 0.15
C HIS A 217 -3.77 -14.19 -0.01
N GLY A 218 -3.92 -13.05 -0.68
CA GLY A 218 -2.87 -12.05 -0.88
C GLY A 218 -1.90 -12.35 -2.00
N VAL A 219 -2.22 -13.34 -2.85
CA VAL A 219 -1.40 -13.77 -3.98
C VAL A 219 -2.18 -13.63 -5.28
N PHE A 220 -1.57 -12.96 -6.26
CA PHE A 220 -2.12 -12.79 -7.60
C PHE A 220 -1.31 -13.59 -8.61
N ASP A 221 -1.97 -14.31 -9.52
CA ASP A 221 -1.31 -15.17 -10.51
C ASP A 221 -0.36 -14.39 -11.42
N THR A 222 -0.77 -13.19 -11.87
CA THR A 222 0.07 -12.31 -12.72
C THR A 222 1.36 -11.83 -12.04
N PHE A 223 1.40 -11.85 -10.70
CA PHE A 223 2.55 -11.43 -9.89
C PHE A 223 3.01 -12.52 -8.92
N PHE A 224 2.67 -13.79 -9.21
CA PHE A 224 2.70 -14.91 -8.28
C PHE A 224 3.99 -15.01 -7.47
N HIS A 225 5.14 -15.13 -8.14
CA HIS A 225 6.44 -15.23 -7.50
C HIS A 225 6.76 -14.07 -6.56
N ARG A 226 6.40 -12.84 -6.93
CA ARG A 226 6.66 -11.64 -6.10
C ARG A 226 5.73 -11.58 -4.89
N CYS A 227 4.49 -12.04 -5.03
CA CYS A 227 3.54 -12.10 -3.93
C CYS A 227 3.99 -13.06 -2.82
N LEU A 228 4.79 -14.08 -3.13
CA LEU A 228 5.30 -15.03 -2.13
C LEU A 228 6.53 -14.52 -1.37
N LEU A 229 7.25 -13.54 -1.91
CA LEU A 229 8.50 -13.04 -1.35
C LEU A 229 8.25 -11.90 -0.36
N TRP A 230 7.68 -12.25 0.79
CA TRP A 230 7.51 -11.37 1.96
C TRP A 230 8.29 -11.91 3.16
N LYS A 231 8.61 -11.06 4.14
CA LYS A 231 9.21 -11.41 5.43
C LYS A 231 8.55 -10.63 6.56
N LYS A 232 8.79 -11.03 7.81
CA LYS A 232 8.42 -10.24 8.99
C LYS A 232 9.01 -8.82 8.93
N ALA A 233 8.22 -7.81 9.28
CA ALA A 233 8.69 -6.44 9.49
C ALA A 233 9.13 -6.20 10.95
N SER A 234 8.63 -7.01 11.88
CA SER A 234 8.93 -6.96 13.32
C SER A 234 9.74 -8.19 13.77
N ARG A 235 9.77 -8.47 15.08
CA ARG A 235 10.58 -9.55 15.68
C ARG A 235 10.16 -10.95 15.22
N SER A 236 8.87 -11.21 15.13
CA SER A 236 8.30 -12.53 14.81
C SER A 236 6.89 -12.39 14.24
N LEU A 237 6.47 -13.40 13.47
CA LEU A 237 5.12 -13.59 12.98
C LEU A 237 4.51 -14.83 13.65
N GLY A 238 3.41 -14.67 14.38
CA GLY A 238 2.74 -15.77 15.06
C GLY A 238 1.64 -16.37 14.18
N ARG A 239 1.64 -17.69 13.94
CA ARG A 239 0.53 -18.32 13.19
C ARG A 239 -0.79 -18.09 13.95
N ILE A 240 -1.81 -17.59 13.25
CA ILE A 240 -3.13 -17.38 13.84
C ILE A 240 -3.76 -18.74 14.09
N ASP A 241 -4.34 -18.91 15.28
CA ASP A 241 -5.04 -20.13 15.66
C ASP A 241 -6.24 -20.39 14.71
N SER A 242 -6.38 -21.65 14.27
CA SER A 242 -7.52 -22.12 13.50
C SER A 242 -8.87 -21.82 14.15
N GLU A 243 -8.95 -21.86 15.49
CA GLU A 243 -10.19 -21.56 16.22
C GLU A 243 -10.62 -20.11 16.03
N LEU A 244 -9.65 -19.19 15.94
CA LEU A 244 -9.91 -17.76 15.72
C LEU A 244 -10.31 -17.47 14.28
N LEU A 245 -9.92 -18.31 13.31
CA LEU A 245 -10.22 -18.13 11.90
C LEU A 245 -11.67 -18.50 11.53
N ARG A 246 -12.51 -18.90 12.50
CA ARG A 246 -13.96 -19.17 12.32
C ARG A 246 -14.27 -20.11 11.15
N GLY A 247 -13.45 -21.16 10.98
CA GLY A 247 -13.60 -22.13 9.89
C GLY A 247 -13.00 -21.71 8.54
N VAL A 248 -12.33 -20.56 8.46
CA VAL A 248 -11.61 -20.15 7.24
C VAL A 248 -10.21 -20.78 7.24
N TYR A 249 -9.94 -21.62 6.24
CA TYR A 249 -8.58 -22.10 5.98
C TYR A 249 -7.71 -21.01 5.34
N VAL A 250 -6.54 -20.77 5.94
CA VAL A 250 -5.53 -19.83 5.41
C VAL A 250 -4.18 -20.54 5.28
N PRO A 251 -3.64 -20.66 4.05
CA PRO A 251 -2.44 -21.43 3.80
C PRO A 251 -1.17 -20.76 4.36
N SER A 252 -0.15 -21.57 4.70
CA SER A 252 1.07 -21.06 5.35
C SER A 252 1.89 -20.11 4.47
N TRP A 253 1.73 -20.19 3.14
CA TRP A 253 2.39 -19.30 2.18
C TRP A 253 1.75 -17.90 2.13
N SER A 254 0.53 -17.75 2.67
CA SER A 254 -0.14 -16.47 2.79
C SER A 254 0.27 -15.77 4.08
N TRP A 255 0.63 -14.49 3.97
CA TRP A 255 0.88 -13.67 5.16
C TRP A 255 -0.37 -13.50 6.03
N MET A 256 -1.58 -13.68 5.47
CA MET A 256 -2.83 -13.58 6.21
C MET A 256 -2.95 -14.64 7.30
N ALA A 257 -2.14 -15.70 7.24
CA ALA A 257 -2.13 -16.76 8.23
C ALA A 257 -1.39 -16.37 9.53
N TYR A 258 -0.73 -15.21 9.59
CA TYR A 258 0.16 -14.86 10.69
C TYR A 258 -0.08 -13.47 11.24
N ASP A 259 -0.15 -13.34 12.57
CA ASP A 259 -0.15 -12.06 13.27
C ASP A 259 1.20 -11.33 13.17
N GLY A 260 1.11 -10.03 12.88
CA GLY A 260 2.23 -9.11 12.67
C GLY A 260 2.34 -8.53 11.26
N GLU A 261 3.09 -7.43 11.16
CA GLU A 261 3.34 -6.72 9.91
C GLU A 261 4.35 -7.46 9.03
N ILE A 262 4.10 -7.47 7.71
CA ILE A 262 5.02 -7.99 6.71
C ILE A 262 5.72 -6.89 5.92
N LYS A 263 6.83 -7.25 5.29
CA LYS A 263 7.57 -6.47 4.31
C LYS A 263 7.94 -7.34 3.11
N TYR A 264 7.67 -6.87 1.90
CA TYR A 264 8.10 -7.57 0.70
C TYR A 264 9.61 -7.45 0.47
N LEU A 265 10.22 -8.49 -0.09
CA LEU A 265 11.60 -8.47 -0.53
C LEU A 265 11.71 -7.62 -1.80
N ASN A 266 12.74 -6.77 -1.83
CA ASN A 266 13.04 -5.96 -3.00
C ASN A 266 13.83 -6.79 -4.02
N VAL A 267 13.13 -7.56 -4.86
CA VAL A 267 13.76 -8.28 -5.97
C VAL A 267 13.97 -7.30 -7.14
N PRO A 268 15.23 -7.00 -7.53
CA PRO A 268 15.50 -6.04 -8.59
C PRO A 268 14.85 -6.44 -9.92
N TYR A 269 14.22 -5.48 -10.59
CA TYR A 269 13.62 -5.70 -11.91
C TYR A 269 14.68 -6.13 -12.93
N ASN A 270 14.30 -7.04 -13.83
CA ASN A 270 15.09 -7.55 -14.95
C ASN A 270 16.42 -8.27 -14.62
N LYS A 271 16.86 -8.34 -13.36
CA LYS A 271 18.10 -9.03 -12.95
C LYS A 271 17.91 -10.52 -12.61
N TYR A 272 16.68 -10.94 -12.35
CA TYR A 272 16.35 -12.32 -11.97
C TYR A 272 15.36 -12.92 -12.98
N SER A 273 15.46 -14.22 -13.18
CA SER A 273 14.50 -15.07 -13.88
C SER A 273 13.61 -15.77 -12.84
N TRP A 274 12.31 -15.77 -13.07
CA TRP A 274 11.34 -16.45 -12.20
C TRP A 274 11.32 -17.95 -12.51
N GLU A 275 11.26 -18.79 -11.48
CA GLU A 275 11.24 -20.24 -11.65
C GLU A 275 9.90 -20.72 -12.20
N GLY A 276 9.92 -21.37 -13.37
CA GLY A 276 8.71 -21.82 -14.07
C GLY A 276 8.03 -23.03 -13.45
N ASP A 277 8.76 -23.79 -12.64
CA ASP A 277 8.29 -25.06 -12.06
C ASP A 277 7.49 -24.87 -10.77
N ILE A 278 7.40 -23.65 -10.23
CA ILE A 278 6.45 -23.34 -9.16
C ILE A 278 5.08 -23.10 -9.77
N ILE A 279 4.15 -24.00 -9.48
CA ILE A 279 2.81 -23.99 -10.04
C ILE A 279 1.87 -23.26 -9.07
N SER A 280 1.30 -22.16 -9.57
CA SER A 280 0.26 -21.37 -8.90
C SER A 280 -1.00 -22.21 -8.66
N PRO A 281 -1.64 -22.11 -7.48
CA PRO A 281 -2.91 -22.78 -7.19
C PRO A 281 -4.05 -22.28 -8.08
N PHE A 282 -3.91 -21.08 -8.65
CA PHE A 282 -4.96 -20.42 -9.42
C PHE A 282 -4.90 -20.73 -10.92
N ARG A 283 -3.90 -21.51 -11.38
CA ARG A 283 -3.66 -21.76 -12.81
C ARG A 283 -4.88 -22.41 -13.49
N THR A 284 -5.59 -23.28 -12.79
CA THR A 284 -6.80 -23.96 -13.29
C THR A 284 -8.05 -23.08 -13.23
N TRP A 285 -8.04 -22.00 -12.45
CA TRP A 285 -9.17 -21.09 -12.31
C TRP A 285 -9.40 -20.24 -13.57
N LEU A 286 -8.38 -20.11 -14.42
CA LEU A 286 -8.51 -19.44 -15.72
C LEU A 286 -9.39 -20.23 -16.71
N SER A 287 -9.55 -21.54 -16.50
CA SER A 287 -10.32 -22.43 -17.40
C SER A 287 -11.73 -22.77 -16.91
N GLN A 288 -12.05 -22.54 -15.63
CA GLN A 288 -13.35 -22.92 -15.05
C GLN A 288 -14.28 -21.71 -14.88
N SER A 289 -15.55 -21.90 -15.23
CA SER A 289 -16.56 -20.86 -15.03
C SER A 289 -16.81 -20.62 -13.53
N ILE A 290 -17.09 -19.37 -13.16
CA ILE A 290 -17.35 -18.87 -11.79
C ILE A 290 -18.41 -19.68 -11.01
N LYS A 291 -19.24 -20.48 -11.70
CA LYS A 291 -20.41 -21.19 -11.15
C LYS A 291 -20.12 -22.58 -10.55
N GLU A 292 -18.95 -23.17 -10.76
CA GLU A 292 -18.61 -24.53 -10.29
C GLU A 292 -17.76 -24.53 -9.00
N ARG A 293 -17.78 -23.45 -8.22
CA ARG A 293 -17.01 -23.33 -6.96
C ARG A 293 -17.71 -23.99 -5.78
N GLY A 294 -17.85 -25.31 -5.86
CA GLY A 294 -18.13 -26.16 -4.72
C GLY A 294 -17.17 -27.34 -4.74
N GLU A 295 -15.99 -27.18 -4.15
CA GLU A 295 -15.30 -28.22 -3.38
C GLU A 295 -14.05 -27.63 -2.69
N GLU A 296 -13.90 -28.05 -1.43
CA GLU A 296 -13.11 -27.46 -0.36
C GLU A 296 -11.62 -27.82 -0.44
N GLU A 297 -10.77 -26.99 0.19
CA GLU A 297 -9.35 -27.20 0.55
C GLU A 297 -8.31 -27.51 -0.55
N ALA A 298 -8.63 -28.28 -1.60
CA ALA A 298 -7.71 -28.67 -2.66
C ALA A 298 -7.28 -27.50 -3.58
N ALA A 299 -8.02 -26.38 -3.55
CA ALA A 299 -7.86 -25.27 -4.48
C ALA A 299 -6.73 -24.28 -4.14
N CYS A 300 -6.05 -24.40 -2.99
CA CYS A 300 -5.05 -23.43 -2.51
C CYS A 300 -3.64 -24.03 -2.30
N VAL A 301 -3.30 -25.07 -3.06
CA VAL A 301 -2.00 -25.75 -2.97
C VAL A 301 -1.00 -25.21 -4.00
N ILE A 302 0.19 -24.81 -3.54
CA ILE A 302 1.33 -24.56 -4.44
C ILE A 302 2.10 -25.87 -4.63
N LYS A 303 2.32 -26.27 -5.88
CA LYS A 303 3.22 -27.39 -6.21
C LYS A 303 4.56 -26.85 -6.67
N ALA A 304 5.66 -27.36 -6.12
CA ALA A 304 6.98 -26.86 -6.47
C ALA A 304 8.07 -27.92 -6.26
N PRO A 305 9.21 -27.82 -6.99
CA PRO A 305 10.43 -28.53 -6.64
C PRO A 305 10.96 -28.04 -5.29
N VAL A 306 11.22 -28.99 -4.39
CA VAL A 306 11.81 -28.73 -3.07
C VAL A 306 13.24 -29.25 -3.06
N TRP A 307 14.14 -28.43 -2.52
CA TRP A 307 15.57 -28.70 -2.48
C TRP A 307 16.08 -28.70 -1.03
N ALA A 308 16.99 -29.63 -0.73
CA ALA A 308 17.70 -29.65 0.54
C ALA A 308 18.82 -28.59 0.59
N PHE A 309 19.21 -28.20 1.81
CA PHE A 309 20.36 -27.35 2.05
C PHE A 309 21.61 -28.19 2.35
N ARG A 310 22.79 -27.78 1.85
CA ARG A 310 24.05 -28.46 2.15
C ARG A 310 24.56 -28.21 3.58
N ALA A 311 24.27 -27.04 4.16
CA ALA A 311 24.74 -26.66 5.49
C ALA A 311 23.77 -25.67 6.17
N PRO A 312 22.58 -26.13 6.60
CA PRO A 312 21.51 -25.24 7.05
C PRO A 312 21.88 -24.36 8.26
N LYS A 313 22.78 -24.83 9.15
CA LYS A 313 23.20 -24.09 10.35
C LYS A 313 24.00 -22.80 10.06
N ASN A 314 24.60 -22.67 8.87
CA ASN A 314 25.42 -21.52 8.48
C ASN A 314 24.68 -20.55 7.55
N LEU A 315 23.38 -20.74 7.34
CA LEU A 315 22.58 -19.90 6.46
C LEU A 315 22.00 -18.70 7.21
N GLN A 316 22.11 -17.53 6.60
CA GLN A 316 21.35 -16.36 7.04
C GLN A 316 19.93 -16.45 6.47
N LEU A 317 19.03 -17.09 7.23
CA LEU A 317 17.63 -17.25 6.87
C LEU A 317 16.76 -16.22 7.57
N GLU A 318 15.82 -15.62 6.86
CA GLU A 318 14.78 -14.76 7.44
C GLU A 318 13.58 -15.64 7.81
N LEU A 319 13.67 -16.29 8.97
CA LEU A 319 12.57 -17.08 9.52
C LEU A 319 11.41 -16.18 9.95
N ASP A 320 10.18 -16.64 9.71
CA ASP A 320 8.94 -15.96 10.06
C ASP A 320 8.76 -15.92 11.59
N ASN A 321 9.05 -17.03 12.27
CA ASN A 321 9.11 -17.12 13.73
C ASN A 321 10.45 -17.74 14.19
N PRO A 322 11.43 -16.93 14.65
CA PRO A 322 12.73 -17.42 15.10
C PRO A 322 12.67 -18.35 16.33
N ASP A 323 11.61 -18.24 17.15
CA ASP A 323 11.46 -19.02 18.38
C ASP A 323 10.86 -20.42 18.11
N ARG A 324 10.30 -20.64 16.90
CA ARG A 324 9.78 -21.95 16.49
C ARG A 324 10.95 -22.92 16.28
N LYS A 325 10.97 -24.01 17.02
CA LYS A 325 11.92 -25.11 16.78
C LYS A 325 11.55 -25.82 15.49
N LEU A 326 12.46 -25.79 14.52
CA LEU A 326 12.29 -26.43 13.22
C LEU A 326 13.30 -27.56 13.05
N SER A 327 12.83 -28.70 12.57
CA SER A 327 13.64 -29.83 12.09
C SER A 327 13.32 -30.07 10.61
N ASN A 328 14.29 -30.49 9.80
CA ASN A 328 14.07 -30.78 8.37
C ASN A 328 13.53 -29.57 7.59
N ILE A 329 14.36 -28.52 7.50
CA ILE A 329 14.09 -27.37 6.65
C ILE A 329 14.66 -27.58 5.25
N ASN A 330 13.88 -27.21 4.25
CA ASN A 330 14.22 -27.26 2.83
C ASN A 330 13.92 -25.89 2.20
N CYS A 331 14.13 -25.76 0.89
CA CYS A 331 13.76 -24.56 0.17
C CYS A 331 13.05 -24.81 -1.16
N VAL A 332 12.26 -23.83 -1.56
CA VAL A 332 11.70 -23.69 -2.90
C VAL A 332 12.37 -22.48 -3.54
N ILE A 333 12.94 -22.67 -4.72
CA ILE A 333 13.58 -21.58 -5.48
C ILE A 333 12.51 -20.80 -6.21
N VAL A 334 12.41 -19.49 -5.94
CA VAL A 334 11.42 -18.59 -6.54
C VAL A 334 11.98 -17.81 -7.70
N ALA A 335 13.23 -17.36 -7.58
CA ALA A 335 13.91 -16.63 -8.64
C ALA A 335 15.41 -16.87 -8.61
N SER A 336 16.02 -16.93 -9.78
CA SER A 336 17.45 -17.12 -9.96
C SER A 336 18.06 -15.91 -10.65
N LYS A 337 19.19 -15.42 -10.17
CA LYS A 337 19.90 -14.29 -10.81
C LYS A 337 20.33 -14.70 -12.22
N LYS A 338 20.12 -13.82 -13.20
CA LYS A 338 20.43 -14.10 -14.62
C LYS A 338 21.93 -14.20 -14.87
N ASP A 339 22.69 -13.35 -14.21
CA ASP A 339 24.16 -13.36 -14.29
C ASP A 339 24.70 -14.58 -13.53
N LEU A 340 25.81 -15.13 -14.01
CA LEU A 340 26.48 -16.28 -13.38
C LEU A 340 25.64 -17.58 -13.40
N GLN A 341 24.86 -17.82 -14.46
CA GLN A 341 24.02 -19.01 -14.55
C GLN A 341 24.83 -20.30 -14.38
N GLY A 342 24.49 -21.11 -13.38
CA GLY A 342 25.20 -22.35 -13.05
C GLY A 342 26.44 -22.18 -12.17
N ASP A 343 26.90 -20.95 -11.93
CA ASP A 343 28.04 -20.64 -11.07
C ASP A 343 27.72 -20.91 -9.58
N PRO A 344 28.67 -21.41 -8.78
CA PRO A 344 28.50 -21.59 -7.33
C PRO A 344 28.03 -20.34 -6.57
N GLN A 345 28.34 -19.13 -7.08
CA GLN A 345 27.98 -17.84 -6.50
C GLN A 345 26.67 -17.25 -7.05
N GLN A 346 25.98 -17.95 -7.96
CA GLN A 346 24.67 -17.51 -8.45
C GLN A 346 23.70 -17.32 -7.28
N SER A 347 23.10 -16.14 -7.18
CA SER A 347 22.11 -15.85 -6.13
C SER A 347 20.72 -16.34 -6.50
N HIS A 348 19.99 -16.84 -5.52
CA HIS A 348 18.62 -17.33 -5.63
C HIS A 348 17.75 -16.74 -4.52
N TYR A 349 16.59 -16.18 -4.87
CA TYR A 349 15.53 -15.89 -3.91
C TYR A 349 14.73 -17.16 -3.66
N ILE A 350 14.57 -17.50 -2.38
CA ILE A 350 13.93 -18.75 -1.96
C ILE A 350 12.84 -18.50 -0.93
N ILE A 351 11.90 -19.45 -0.84
CA ILE A 351 11.04 -19.65 0.32
C ILE A 351 11.65 -20.80 1.13
N VAL A 352 11.77 -20.60 2.44
CA VAL A 352 12.18 -21.64 3.38
C VAL A 352 10.93 -22.40 3.79
N VAL A 353 10.99 -23.72 3.69
CA VAL A 353 9.87 -24.61 3.99
C VAL A 353 10.26 -25.65 5.03
N HIS A 354 9.27 -26.09 5.80
CA HIS A 354 9.40 -27.11 6.83
C HIS A 354 8.44 -28.25 6.52
N SER A 355 8.94 -29.49 6.52
CA SER A 355 8.11 -30.67 6.28
C SER A 355 7.23 -30.93 7.51
N VAL A 356 5.91 -31.04 7.29
CA VAL A 356 4.91 -31.22 8.35
C VAL A 356 4.17 -32.55 8.29
N ALA A 357 4.04 -33.13 7.09
CA ALA A 357 3.37 -34.40 6.89
C ALA A 357 3.78 -35.04 5.55
N ILE A 358 3.40 -36.30 5.36
CA ILE A 358 3.45 -36.99 4.08
C ILE A 358 2.00 -37.19 3.64
N ASP A 359 1.65 -36.71 2.44
CA ASP A 359 0.30 -36.85 1.86
C ASP A 359 0.38 -37.58 0.51
N GLY A 360 0.12 -38.89 0.53
CA GLY A 360 0.26 -39.76 -0.63
C GLY A 360 1.71 -39.82 -1.15
N PRO A 361 1.97 -39.57 -2.44
CA PRO A 361 3.32 -39.59 -3.01
C PRO A 361 4.13 -38.30 -2.78
N GLY A 362 3.57 -37.28 -2.12
CA GLY A 362 4.19 -35.97 -1.94
C GLY A 362 4.35 -35.57 -0.48
N GLU A 363 5.45 -34.89 -0.16
CA GLU A 363 5.63 -34.28 1.16
C GLU A 363 4.88 -32.95 1.24
N VAL A 364 4.22 -32.73 2.37
CA VAL A 364 3.51 -31.48 2.69
C VAL A 364 4.42 -30.57 3.48
N TYR A 365 4.47 -29.33 3.02
CA TYR A 365 5.36 -28.30 3.50
C TYR A 365 4.58 -27.09 3.99
N GLU A 366 5.02 -26.54 5.11
CA GLU A 366 4.66 -25.18 5.50
C GLU A 366 5.79 -24.22 5.15
N ARG A 367 5.44 -23.02 4.70
CA ARG A 367 6.38 -21.91 4.66
C ARG A 367 6.76 -21.54 6.10
N VAL A 368 8.05 -21.28 6.31
CA VAL A 368 8.60 -20.84 7.60
C VAL A 368 9.56 -19.65 7.47
N GLY A 369 9.80 -19.14 6.26
CA GLY A 369 10.64 -17.97 6.04
C GLY A 369 10.99 -17.78 4.57
N VAL A 370 11.94 -16.88 4.34
CA VAL A 370 12.49 -16.55 3.02
C VAL A 370 13.98 -16.24 3.14
N ALA A 371 14.70 -16.26 2.03
CA ALA A 371 16.10 -15.82 2.01
C ALA A 371 16.57 -15.50 0.59
N GLU A 372 17.72 -14.83 0.50
CA GLU A 372 18.58 -14.87 -0.69
C GLU A 372 19.78 -15.75 -0.37
N VAL A 373 19.97 -16.82 -1.14
CA VAL A 373 21.05 -17.80 -0.93
C VAL A 373 21.85 -18.00 -2.21
N ARG A 374 23.07 -18.51 -2.08
CA ARG A 374 23.93 -18.86 -3.21
C ARG A 374 23.69 -20.29 -3.67
N ARG A 375 23.94 -20.57 -4.94
CA ARG A 375 23.80 -21.90 -5.55
C ARG A 375 24.54 -22.98 -4.77
N ASN A 376 25.75 -22.70 -4.29
CA ASN A 376 26.56 -23.66 -3.54
C ASN A 376 26.01 -24.01 -2.14
N GLN A 377 25.00 -23.27 -1.65
CA GLN A 377 24.31 -23.54 -0.39
C GLN A 377 23.14 -24.52 -0.57
N ILE A 378 22.69 -24.75 -1.81
CA ILE A 378 21.59 -25.65 -2.18
C ILE A 378 22.16 -26.98 -2.70
N ALA A 379 21.58 -28.11 -2.27
CA ALA A 379 22.04 -29.45 -2.62
C ALA A 379 21.55 -29.94 -3.99
N PHE A 380 21.89 -29.22 -5.07
CA PHE A 380 21.45 -29.57 -6.43
C PHE A 380 21.84 -30.99 -6.89
N ASN A 381 22.90 -31.56 -6.32
CA ASN A 381 23.40 -32.91 -6.61
C ASN A 381 22.52 -34.03 -6.07
N GLU A 382 21.69 -33.75 -5.05
CA GLU A 382 20.74 -34.71 -4.48
C GLU A 382 19.42 -34.73 -5.27
N GLY A 383 19.28 -33.81 -6.23
CA GLY A 383 18.04 -33.59 -6.97
C GLY A 383 17.01 -32.81 -6.15
N SER A 384 15.87 -32.56 -6.79
CA SER A 384 14.68 -32.04 -6.14
C SER A 384 13.60 -33.11 -6.14
N HIS A 385 12.74 -33.09 -5.14
CA HIS A 385 11.48 -33.83 -5.15
C HIS A 385 10.28 -32.87 -5.27
N SER A 386 9.13 -33.42 -5.67
CA SER A 386 7.90 -32.66 -5.77
C SER A 386 7.30 -32.47 -4.37
N GLY A 387 7.08 -31.21 -3.98
CA GLY A 387 6.46 -30.85 -2.72
C GLY A 387 5.15 -30.08 -2.89
N ILE A 388 4.29 -30.20 -1.88
CA ILE A 388 3.03 -29.47 -1.77
C ILE A 388 3.14 -28.46 -0.63
N LEU A 389 3.01 -27.17 -0.93
CA LEU A 389 2.96 -26.12 0.07
C LEU A 389 1.50 -25.82 0.40
N ARG A 390 1.16 -25.99 1.67
CA ARG A 390 -0.19 -25.78 2.22
C ARG A 390 -0.25 -24.67 3.24
#